data_AF-A0A1C6TX23-F1
#
_entry.id   AF-A0A1C6TX23-F1
#
_cell.length_a   1.000
_cell.length_b   1.000
_cell.length_c   1.000
_cell.angle_alpha   90.00
_cell.angle_beta   90.00
_cell.angle_gamma   90.00
#
_symmetry.space_group_name_H-M   'P 1'
#
loop_
_entity.id
_entity.type
_entity.pdbx_description
1 polymer ?
#
loop_
_entity_poly.entity_id
_entity_poly.type
_entity_poly.pdbx_seq_one_letter_code
_entity_poly.pdbx_strand_id
1 'polypeptide(L)'
;MGSQLLRRAATAAVALSCAVLGSVVVAAGPAAASPIRNNTPWSVLLCKFSDKPAEPRTPSFFANFLTHAGLGTGGVADYLADQSGGRVSLAGSAVRGWYTMSYTLAQFQSIDRGTRIQRCVDTAAANGYTVPAGHRTAVMLNDWVDSGAAGGRVLLDPGAWNVGFAAHEMLHGYNLGHSFSNDTTYQNAPWSQPGEYDDPWDEMSAMHIHAFATANYGTSAVGLNAFHRDELGWLPKNRVFTMAADGVASRTITLAPLEVPSAAGPQLVRIPFDPADLFHYYTVEFRRKTGWSAGIPADTVLLHEVRNGTPTLLRTGPGGGPAQSLNANGVQIGVNWISGNSASVTVTTDVVNRCLQGYVWREARPGDLVCVTGATRSQVWADNAAAPSRWVDGPYGPHTCVSGYVWREAYAGDDVCVTGTQRSQAAADNAAAASRRNPARLVSGPNTCVSGYVWRDADQSDYVCVTGATRSQVLADNAVAASRWVNGPYGPHTCVSGYVWREAFLGDDVCVTGTQRSQAAADNAAGRGRVLRPGG
;
A
#
# COMPACT_ATOMS: atom_id res chain seq x y z
N MET A 1 70.20 -14.24 -36.57
CA MET A 1 69.66 -13.09 -37.31
C MET A 1 68.13 -13.20 -37.30
N GLY A 2 67.44 -12.22 -36.68
CA GLY A 2 65.99 -11.89 -36.67
C GLY A 2 64.97 -13.01 -36.33
N SER A 3 64.16 -12.97 -35.26
CA SER A 3 62.99 -12.08 -34.95
C SER A 3 62.01 -11.92 -36.12
N GLN A 4 60.67 -12.01 -36.03
CA GLN A 4 59.69 -12.17 -34.95
C GLN A 4 58.31 -12.49 -35.61
N LEU A 5 57.53 -13.34 -34.95
CA LEU A 5 56.06 -13.29 -34.71
C LEU A 5 55.14 -12.35 -35.53
N LEU A 6 54.02 -12.89 -36.04
CA LEU A 6 52.71 -12.21 -36.08
C LEU A 6 51.54 -13.23 -36.16
N ARG A 7 50.64 -13.15 -35.19
CA ARG A 7 49.35 -13.88 -35.10
C ARG A 7 48.32 -13.26 -36.07
N ARG A 8 47.46 -14.07 -36.68
CA ARG A 8 46.14 -13.63 -37.18
C ARG A 8 45.05 -14.64 -36.83
N ALA A 9 43.95 -14.07 -36.33
CA ALA A 9 42.76 -14.72 -35.80
C ALA A 9 41.95 -15.43 -36.89
N ALA A 10 41.40 -16.60 -36.56
CA ALA A 10 40.39 -17.29 -37.36
C ALA A 10 39.00 -16.95 -36.81
N THR A 11 38.19 -16.33 -37.64
CA THR A 11 36.75 -16.11 -37.46
C THR A 11 36.01 -17.44 -37.62
N ALA A 12 35.35 -17.91 -36.57
CA ALA A 12 34.43 -19.04 -36.63
C ALA A 12 32.99 -18.54 -36.71
N ALA A 13 32.29 -18.91 -37.79
CA ALA A 13 30.87 -18.70 -37.98
C ALA A 13 30.06 -19.55 -37.00
N VAL A 14 29.17 -18.92 -36.21
CA VAL A 14 28.22 -19.62 -35.34
C VAL A 14 26.89 -19.71 -36.09
N ALA A 15 26.47 -20.94 -36.36
CA ALA A 15 25.16 -21.26 -36.93
C ALA A 15 24.04 -20.89 -35.95
N LEU A 16 23.04 -20.16 -36.46
CA LEU A 16 21.87 -19.70 -35.73
C LEU A 16 20.88 -20.88 -35.59
N SER A 17 20.92 -21.59 -34.46
CA SER A 17 19.87 -22.55 -34.09
C SER A 17 18.71 -21.80 -33.43
N CYS A 18 17.57 -21.73 -34.11
CA CYS A 18 16.32 -21.21 -33.55
C CYS A 18 15.86 -22.09 -32.38
N ALA A 19 16.17 -21.68 -31.15
CA ALA A 19 15.47 -22.16 -29.97
C ALA A 19 14.13 -21.43 -29.89
N VAL A 20 13.04 -22.14 -30.21
CA VAL A 20 11.69 -21.71 -29.88
C VAL A 20 11.59 -21.68 -28.35
N LEU A 21 11.80 -20.50 -27.77
CA LEU A 21 11.50 -20.23 -26.38
C LEU A 21 9.98 -20.33 -26.22
N GLY A 22 9.51 -21.51 -25.80
CA GLY A 22 8.17 -21.69 -25.26
C GLY A 22 8.02 -20.71 -24.12
N SER A 23 7.17 -19.69 -24.31
CA SER A 23 6.83 -18.72 -23.28
C SER A 23 6.19 -19.48 -22.13
N VAL A 24 6.91 -19.63 -21.02
CA VAL A 24 6.30 -20.06 -19.76
C VAL A 24 5.34 -18.95 -19.38
N VAL A 25 4.06 -19.14 -19.68
CA VAL A 25 2.98 -18.31 -19.14
C VAL A 25 2.95 -18.61 -17.65
N VAL A 26 3.70 -17.84 -16.87
CA VAL A 26 3.50 -17.78 -15.42
C VAL A 26 2.09 -17.21 -15.26
N ALA A 27 1.14 -18.07 -14.90
CA ALA A 27 -0.21 -17.64 -14.59
C ALA A 27 -0.12 -16.55 -13.52
N ALA A 28 -0.54 -15.34 -13.88
CA ALA A 28 -0.63 -14.23 -12.93
C ALA A 28 -1.53 -14.67 -11.76
N GLY A 29 -1.01 -14.56 -10.54
CA GLY A 29 -1.77 -14.85 -9.33
C GLY A 29 -3.06 -14.01 -9.28
N PRO A 30 -4.15 -14.51 -8.68
CA PRO A 30 -5.41 -13.79 -8.65
C PRO A 30 -5.41 -12.52 -7.78
N ALA A 31 -6.31 -11.61 -8.16
CA ALA A 31 -6.48 -10.20 -7.76
C ALA A 31 -5.18 -9.39 -7.69
N ALA A 32 -4.80 -8.87 -8.86
CA ALA A 32 -3.66 -7.98 -9.06
C ALA A 32 -4.05 -6.48 -9.03
N ALA A 33 -5.34 -6.13 -8.99
CA ALA A 33 -5.78 -4.74 -9.01
C ALA A 33 -5.70 -4.11 -7.61
N SER A 34 -5.09 -2.93 -7.46
CA SER A 34 -5.47 -2.02 -6.38
C SER A 34 -6.56 -1.09 -6.94
N PRO A 35 -7.72 -0.96 -6.26
CA PRO A 35 -8.11 -1.59 -5.00
C PRO A 35 -8.43 -3.08 -5.16
N ILE A 36 -8.18 -3.87 -4.11
CA ILE A 36 -8.60 -5.27 -4.03
C ILE A 36 -10.08 -5.30 -3.64
N ARG A 37 -10.95 -5.67 -4.59
CA ARG A 37 -12.40 -5.73 -4.40
C ARG A 37 -13.03 -6.85 -5.25
N ASN A 38 -14.31 -7.09 -5.06
CA ASN A 38 -15.15 -8.13 -5.69
C ASN A 38 -14.97 -9.52 -5.07
N ASN A 39 -15.41 -10.54 -5.81
CA ASN A 39 -15.21 -11.94 -5.42
C ASN A 39 -13.73 -12.30 -5.58
N THR A 40 -13.11 -12.74 -4.48
CA THR A 40 -11.72 -13.19 -4.44
C THR A 40 -11.70 -14.66 -4.02
N PRO A 41 -12.03 -15.58 -4.93
CA PRO A 41 -12.23 -16.98 -4.56
C PRO A 41 -10.91 -17.67 -4.20
N TRP A 42 -11.03 -18.67 -3.32
CA TRP A 42 -9.94 -19.54 -2.89
C TRP A 42 -10.27 -21.00 -3.23
N SER A 43 -9.27 -21.75 -3.68
CA SER A 43 -9.27 -23.22 -3.65
C SER A 43 -8.61 -23.67 -2.36
N VAL A 44 -9.41 -24.21 -1.43
CA VAL A 44 -8.95 -24.82 -0.19
C VAL A 44 -8.78 -26.33 -0.43
N LEU A 45 -7.53 -26.80 -0.40
CA LEU A 45 -7.17 -28.17 -0.69
C LEU A 45 -6.80 -28.90 0.60
N LEU A 46 -7.49 -29.99 0.89
CA LEU A 46 -7.22 -30.84 2.05
C LEU A 46 -6.37 -32.01 1.58
N CYS A 47 -5.17 -32.15 2.14
CA CYS A 47 -4.22 -33.19 1.76
C CYS A 47 -3.72 -33.94 2.99
N LYS A 48 -3.68 -35.27 2.89
CA LYS A 48 -3.20 -36.15 3.96
C LYS A 48 -1.98 -36.94 3.54
N PHE A 49 -1.09 -37.19 4.49
CA PHE A 49 0.12 -37.98 4.27
C PHE A 49 -0.19 -39.46 4.05
N SER A 50 0.65 -40.17 3.30
CA SER A 50 0.47 -41.60 3.02
C SER A 50 0.52 -42.49 4.27
N ASP A 51 1.25 -42.06 5.30
CA ASP A 51 1.42 -42.73 6.58
C ASP A 51 0.50 -42.20 7.69
N LYS A 52 -0.32 -41.19 7.41
CA LYS A 52 -1.27 -40.57 8.35
C LYS A 52 -2.68 -40.64 7.78
N PRO A 53 -3.49 -41.67 8.10
CA PRO A 53 -4.80 -41.86 7.49
C PRO A 53 -5.89 -40.95 8.06
N ALA A 54 -5.67 -40.37 9.24
CA ALA A 54 -6.68 -39.58 9.96
C ALA A 54 -7.06 -38.30 9.21
N GLU A 55 -8.33 -37.93 9.31
CA GLU A 55 -8.92 -36.72 8.74
C GLU A 55 -9.50 -35.90 9.89
N PRO A 56 -8.68 -35.02 10.54
CA PRO A 56 -9.05 -34.48 11.85
C PRO A 56 -10.28 -33.55 11.83
N ARG A 57 -10.63 -33.03 10.64
CA ARG A 57 -11.80 -32.18 10.40
C ARG A 57 -12.45 -32.55 9.06
N THR A 58 -13.76 -32.36 8.98
CA THR A 58 -14.53 -32.58 7.75
C THR A 58 -14.28 -31.47 6.73
N PRO A 59 -14.46 -31.73 5.42
CA PRO A 59 -14.44 -30.67 4.43
C PRO A 59 -15.46 -29.55 4.69
N SER A 60 -16.60 -29.86 5.29
CA SER A 60 -17.61 -28.86 5.69
C SER A 60 -17.12 -27.91 6.78
N PHE A 61 -16.26 -28.37 7.70
CA PHE A 61 -15.62 -27.50 8.68
C PHE A 61 -14.79 -26.41 7.98
N PHE A 62 -13.94 -26.79 7.03
CA PHE A 62 -13.12 -25.83 6.27
C PHE A 62 -13.94 -24.95 5.34
N ALA A 63 -15.05 -25.46 4.80
CA ALA A 63 -15.96 -24.66 4.00
C ALA A 63 -16.55 -23.52 4.85
N ASN A 64 -17.01 -23.83 6.07
CA ASN A 64 -17.54 -22.81 6.97
C ASN A 64 -16.44 -21.89 7.52
N PHE A 65 -15.24 -22.43 7.76
CA PHE A 65 -14.14 -21.66 8.34
C PHE A 65 -13.49 -20.68 7.36
N LEU A 66 -13.21 -21.10 6.12
CA LEU A 66 -12.32 -20.40 5.19
C LEU A 66 -13.02 -19.85 3.94
N THR A 67 -14.33 -20.06 3.79
CA THR A 67 -15.05 -19.67 2.58
C THR A 67 -16.36 -18.97 2.89
N HIS A 68 -16.99 -18.42 1.85
CA HIS A 68 -18.29 -17.75 1.96
C HIS A 68 -19.42 -18.66 2.47
N ALA A 69 -19.24 -19.99 2.44
CA ALA A 69 -20.24 -20.94 2.96
C ALA A 69 -20.52 -20.78 4.46
N GLY A 70 -19.56 -20.24 5.23
CA GLY A 70 -19.74 -19.94 6.66
C GLY A 70 -19.93 -18.46 6.96
N LEU A 71 -20.43 -17.66 6.02
CA LEU A 71 -20.76 -16.26 6.33
C LEU A 71 -21.72 -16.19 7.54
N GLY A 72 -21.37 -15.39 8.54
CA GLY A 72 -22.08 -15.22 9.80
C GLY A 72 -21.68 -16.20 10.90
N THR A 73 -20.70 -17.08 10.68
CA THR A 73 -20.25 -18.06 11.71
C THR A 73 -18.97 -17.68 12.44
N GLY A 74 -18.39 -16.50 12.15
CA GLY A 74 -17.18 -15.98 12.78
C GLY A 74 -15.89 -16.50 12.14
N GLY A 75 -15.94 -16.94 10.88
CA GLY A 75 -14.79 -17.46 10.13
C GLY A 75 -14.01 -16.36 9.38
N VAL A 76 -13.06 -16.77 8.54
CA VAL A 76 -12.21 -15.84 7.77
C VAL A 76 -13.03 -15.03 6.74
N ALA A 77 -14.14 -15.58 6.25
CA ALA A 77 -15.05 -14.84 5.37
C ALA A 77 -15.67 -13.61 6.06
N ASP A 78 -16.06 -13.74 7.33
CA ASP A 78 -16.60 -12.63 8.13
C ASP A 78 -15.53 -11.59 8.44
N TYR A 79 -14.32 -12.06 8.75
CA TYR A 79 -13.17 -11.19 8.98
C TYR A 79 -12.87 -10.32 7.76
N LEU A 80 -12.67 -10.94 6.59
CA LEU A 80 -12.36 -10.19 5.36
C LEU A 80 -13.52 -9.30 4.90
N ALA A 81 -14.77 -9.72 5.11
CA ALA A 81 -15.93 -8.88 4.82
C ALA A 81 -15.94 -7.62 5.70
N ASP A 82 -15.67 -7.75 7.00
CA ASP A 82 -15.61 -6.62 7.92
C ASP A 82 -14.42 -5.70 7.64
N GLN A 83 -13.21 -6.25 7.53
CA GLN A 83 -12.00 -5.45 7.31
C GLN A 83 -12.02 -4.70 5.97
N SER A 84 -12.67 -5.27 4.95
CA SER A 84 -12.83 -4.63 3.64
C SER A 84 -14.05 -3.72 3.54
N GLY A 85 -14.90 -3.66 4.58
CA GLY A 85 -16.18 -2.96 4.54
C GLY A 85 -17.10 -3.48 3.43
N GLY A 86 -17.12 -4.79 3.22
CA GLY A 86 -17.93 -5.49 2.21
C GLY A 86 -17.39 -5.46 0.78
N ARG A 87 -16.19 -4.88 0.55
CA ARG A 87 -15.60 -4.78 -0.80
C ARG A 87 -15.10 -6.10 -1.32
N VAL A 88 -14.71 -7.02 -0.43
CA VAL A 88 -14.24 -8.35 -0.78
C VAL A 88 -15.22 -9.41 -0.30
N SER A 89 -15.47 -10.40 -1.15
CA SER A 89 -16.24 -11.59 -0.82
C SER A 89 -15.44 -12.84 -1.19
N LEU A 90 -15.52 -13.88 -0.37
CA LEU A 90 -14.96 -15.20 -0.69
C LEU A 90 -15.92 -16.06 -1.54
N ALA A 91 -16.98 -15.47 -2.10
CA ALA A 91 -17.91 -16.20 -2.98
C ALA A 91 -17.17 -16.81 -4.18
N GLY A 92 -17.59 -18.01 -4.57
CA GLY A 92 -16.91 -18.80 -5.61
C GLY A 92 -15.73 -19.65 -5.08
N SER A 93 -15.33 -19.51 -3.81
CA SER A 93 -14.34 -20.40 -3.20
C SER A 93 -14.84 -21.85 -3.14
N ALA A 94 -13.91 -22.80 -3.17
CA ALA A 94 -14.20 -24.23 -3.14
C ALA A 94 -13.29 -24.98 -2.17
N VAL A 95 -13.84 -25.98 -1.47
CA VAL A 95 -13.08 -26.94 -0.66
C VAL A 95 -13.06 -28.29 -1.35
N ARG A 96 -11.88 -28.94 -1.40
CA ARG A 96 -11.64 -30.21 -2.09
C ARG A 96 -10.62 -31.07 -1.33
N GLY A 97 -10.76 -32.40 -1.37
CA GLY A 97 -9.95 -33.35 -0.59
C GLY A 97 -10.77 -34.06 0.50
N TRP A 98 -10.23 -34.91 1.37
CA TRP A 98 -8.84 -35.24 1.70
C TRP A 98 -8.11 -36.10 0.66
N TYR A 99 -7.21 -35.48 -0.10
CA TYR A 99 -6.37 -36.20 -1.06
C TYR A 99 -5.21 -36.90 -0.36
N THR A 100 -5.08 -38.21 -0.53
CA THR A 100 -3.92 -38.96 -0.05
C THR A 100 -2.73 -38.67 -0.94
N MET A 101 -1.73 -37.98 -0.39
CA MET A 101 -0.46 -37.75 -1.06
C MET A 101 0.39 -39.03 -1.03
N SER A 102 1.31 -39.19 -1.99
CA SER A 102 2.27 -40.30 -2.02
C SER A 102 3.41 -40.18 -0.99
N TYR A 103 3.43 -39.09 -0.22
CA TYR A 103 4.52 -38.72 0.68
C TYR A 103 4.16 -38.93 2.15
N THR A 104 5.15 -39.31 2.94
CA THR A 104 5.01 -39.43 4.40
C THR A 104 5.17 -38.08 5.09
N LEU A 105 4.72 -37.97 6.34
CA LEU A 105 4.94 -36.79 7.19
C LEU A 105 6.43 -36.43 7.29
N ALA A 106 7.28 -37.43 7.52
CA ALA A 106 8.73 -37.24 7.67
C ALA A 106 9.38 -36.66 6.41
N GLN A 107 8.90 -37.03 5.21
CA GLN A 107 9.37 -36.46 3.94
C GLN A 107 8.93 -35.01 3.74
N PHE A 108 7.85 -34.58 4.38
CA PHE A 108 7.39 -33.19 4.35
C PHE A 108 8.18 -32.30 5.32
N GLN A 109 8.65 -32.83 6.44
CA GLN A 109 9.42 -32.07 7.43
C GLN A 109 10.75 -31.52 6.86
N SER A 110 11.33 -32.18 5.85
CA SER A 110 12.64 -31.82 5.28
C SER A 110 12.63 -30.88 4.08
N ILE A 111 11.45 -30.46 3.60
CA ILE A 111 11.30 -29.63 2.39
C ILE A 111 10.77 -28.23 2.72
N ASP A 112 10.94 -27.28 1.80
CA ASP A 112 10.40 -25.92 1.96
C ASP A 112 8.86 -25.87 1.81
N ARG A 113 8.27 -24.82 2.37
CA ARG A 113 6.82 -24.58 2.38
C ARG A 113 6.21 -24.52 0.99
N GLY A 114 6.85 -23.85 0.04
CA GLY A 114 6.36 -23.74 -1.33
C GLY A 114 6.23 -25.11 -1.99
N THR A 115 7.23 -25.96 -1.81
CA THR A 115 7.20 -27.35 -2.27
C THR A 115 6.09 -28.17 -1.59
N ARG A 116 5.84 -27.98 -0.28
CA ARG A 116 4.73 -28.64 0.43
C ARG A 116 3.38 -28.30 -0.19
N ILE A 117 3.13 -27.00 -0.43
CA ILE A 117 1.89 -26.51 -1.05
C ILE A 117 1.75 -27.06 -2.47
N GLN A 118 2.85 -27.04 -3.26
CA GLN A 118 2.82 -27.52 -4.64
C GLN A 118 2.48 -29.02 -4.71
N ARG A 119 3.06 -29.85 -3.86
CA ARG A 119 2.76 -31.29 -3.81
C ARG A 119 1.28 -31.58 -3.55
N CYS A 120 0.63 -30.81 -2.67
CA CYS A 120 -0.81 -30.95 -2.46
C CYS A 120 -1.63 -30.52 -3.69
N VAL A 121 -1.24 -29.42 -4.36
CA VAL A 121 -1.88 -28.99 -5.62
C VAL A 121 -1.74 -30.05 -6.71
N ASP A 122 -0.55 -30.61 -6.89
CA ASP A 122 -0.30 -31.67 -7.89
C ASP A 122 -1.11 -32.93 -7.56
N THR A 123 -1.21 -33.28 -6.28
CA THR A 123 -2.04 -34.40 -5.81
C THR A 123 -3.52 -34.14 -6.10
N ALA A 124 -4.04 -32.94 -5.83
CA ALA A 124 -5.41 -32.57 -6.15
C ALA A 124 -5.70 -32.66 -7.66
N ALA A 125 -4.76 -32.18 -8.49
CA ALA A 125 -4.86 -32.26 -9.94
C ALA A 125 -4.88 -33.71 -10.44
N ALA A 126 -4.01 -34.57 -9.91
CA ALA A 126 -4.01 -36.01 -10.20
C ALA A 126 -5.31 -36.70 -9.78
N ASN A 127 -6.04 -36.14 -8.81
CA ASN A 127 -7.36 -36.60 -8.36
C ASN A 127 -8.52 -35.80 -9.00
N GLY A 128 -8.28 -35.14 -10.14
CA GLY A 128 -9.33 -34.53 -10.97
C GLY A 128 -9.75 -33.12 -10.58
N TYR A 129 -9.03 -32.43 -9.68
CA TYR A 129 -9.28 -31.02 -9.37
C TYR A 129 -8.10 -30.13 -9.76
N THR A 130 -8.23 -29.41 -10.87
CA THR A 130 -7.31 -28.33 -11.23
C THR A 130 -7.82 -27.02 -10.61
N VAL A 131 -6.95 -26.30 -9.91
CA VAL A 131 -7.26 -24.98 -9.34
C VAL A 131 -7.70 -24.04 -10.46
N PRO A 132 -8.93 -23.48 -10.42
CA PRO A 132 -9.41 -22.59 -11.47
C PRO A 132 -8.55 -21.34 -11.60
N ALA A 133 -8.43 -20.82 -12.83
CA ALA A 133 -7.83 -19.52 -13.06
C ALA A 133 -8.56 -18.46 -12.22
N GLY A 134 -7.81 -17.61 -11.53
CA GLY A 134 -8.38 -16.61 -10.63
C GLY A 134 -8.68 -17.09 -9.20
N HIS A 135 -8.45 -18.38 -8.87
CA HIS A 135 -8.51 -18.85 -7.47
C HIS A 135 -7.16 -18.70 -6.77
N ARG A 136 -7.18 -18.15 -5.55
CA ARG A 136 -6.04 -18.26 -4.62
C ARG A 136 -5.99 -19.67 -4.07
N THR A 137 -4.88 -20.07 -3.45
CA THR A 137 -4.72 -21.44 -2.95
C THR A 137 -4.40 -21.45 -1.46
N ALA A 138 -5.17 -22.23 -0.71
CA ALA A 138 -4.86 -22.59 0.67
C ALA A 138 -4.82 -24.11 0.81
N VAL A 139 -3.77 -24.65 1.43
CA VAL A 139 -3.58 -26.08 1.65
C VAL A 139 -3.71 -26.39 3.14
N MET A 140 -4.54 -27.37 3.47
CA MET A 140 -4.71 -27.89 4.82
C MET A 140 -4.05 -29.28 4.92
N LEU A 141 -3.10 -29.44 5.83
CA LEU A 141 -2.42 -30.72 6.09
C LEU A 141 -3.03 -31.44 7.29
N ASN A 142 -3.06 -32.78 7.28
CA ASN A 142 -3.74 -33.55 8.32
C ASN A 142 -2.92 -33.81 9.60
N ASP A 143 -1.67 -33.36 9.67
CA ASP A 143 -0.77 -33.56 10.82
C ASP A 143 0.24 -32.39 10.89
N TRP A 144 0.91 -32.25 12.04
CA TRP A 144 1.76 -31.12 12.40
C TRP A 144 3.08 -31.13 11.62
N VAL A 145 3.35 -30.05 10.88
CA VAL A 145 4.58 -29.94 10.08
C VAL A 145 5.10 -28.51 9.99
N ASP A 146 4.24 -27.57 9.57
CA ASP A 146 4.57 -26.19 9.22
C ASP A 146 3.28 -25.48 8.81
N SER A 147 3.20 -24.20 9.14
CA SER A 147 2.14 -23.29 8.71
C SER A 147 2.74 -21.96 8.30
N GLY A 148 2.15 -21.33 7.29
CA GLY A 148 2.61 -20.05 6.78
C GLY A 148 2.21 -19.79 5.33
N ALA A 149 2.67 -18.67 4.79
CA ALA A 149 2.52 -18.33 3.38
C ALA A 149 3.82 -18.55 2.61
N ALA A 150 3.68 -18.86 1.32
CA ALA A 150 4.76 -18.86 0.34
C ALA A 150 4.22 -18.48 -1.04
N GLY A 151 4.75 -17.40 -1.63
CA GLY A 151 4.33 -16.91 -2.95
C GLY A 151 2.84 -16.55 -3.04
N GLY A 152 2.25 -16.02 -1.95
CA GLY A 152 0.82 -15.70 -1.86
C GLY A 152 -0.12 -16.91 -1.75
N ARG A 153 0.42 -18.10 -1.49
CA ARG A 153 -0.33 -19.32 -1.21
C ARG A 153 -0.18 -19.70 0.25
N VAL A 154 -1.20 -20.32 0.81
CA VAL A 154 -1.31 -20.61 2.25
C VAL A 154 -1.10 -22.09 2.52
N LEU A 155 -0.39 -22.41 3.60
CA LEU A 155 -0.28 -23.74 4.19
C LEU A 155 -0.70 -23.66 5.65
N LEU A 156 -1.68 -24.46 6.08
CA LEU A 156 -2.07 -24.59 7.49
C LEU A 156 -2.11 -26.06 7.90
N ASP A 157 -1.38 -26.39 8.95
CA ASP A 157 -1.51 -27.65 9.66
C ASP A 157 -2.51 -27.50 10.85
N PRO A 158 -2.81 -28.58 11.61
CA PRO A 158 -3.80 -28.53 12.68
C PRO A 158 -3.54 -27.48 13.77
N GLY A 159 -2.29 -27.02 13.94
CA GLY A 159 -1.93 -25.97 14.89
C GLY A 159 -2.37 -24.57 14.47
N ALA A 160 -2.54 -24.35 13.18
CA ALA A 160 -2.86 -23.06 12.59
C ALA A 160 -4.33 -22.94 12.15
N TRP A 161 -5.19 -23.91 12.45
CA TRP A 161 -6.62 -23.85 12.14
C TRP A 161 -7.40 -22.99 13.15
N ASN A 162 -6.96 -21.74 13.30
CA ASN A 162 -7.65 -20.69 14.05
C ASN A 162 -7.79 -19.41 13.20
N VAL A 163 -8.76 -18.55 13.55
CA VAL A 163 -9.09 -17.38 12.71
C VAL A 163 -7.91 -16.44 12.54
N GLY A 164 -7.17 -16.11 13.60
CA GLY A 164 -6.01 -15.22 13.50
C GLY A 164 -4.96 -15.77 12.53
N PHE A 165 -4.45 -16.96 12.80
CA PHE A 165 -3.42 -17.54 11.92
C PHE A 165 -3.90 -17.67 10.47
N ALA A 166 -5.12 -18.19 10.25
CA ALA A 166 -5.64 -18.33 8.89
C ALA A 166 -5.88 -16.98 8.18
N ALA A 167 -6.38 -15.96 8.89
CA ALA A 167 -6.59 -14.63 8.35
C ALA A 167 -5.27 -13.97 7.93
N HIS A 168 -4.26 -14.01 8.81
CA HIS A 168 -2.91 -13.52 8.51
C HIS A 168 -2.33 -14.16 7.24
N GLU A 169 -2.33 -15.49 7.16
CA GLU A 169 -1.75 -16.16 6.00
C GLU A 169 -2.54 -15.88 4.72
N MET A 170 -3.88 -15.81 4.81
CA MET A 170 -4.72 -15.44 3.68
C MET A 170 -4.50 -13.98 3.24
N LEU A 171 -4.13 -13.08 4.15
CA LEU A 171 -3.80 -11.70 3.85
C LEU A 171 -2.51 -11.55 3.03
N HIS A 172 -1.54 -12.45 3.17
CA HIS A 172 -0.42 -12.56 2.22
C HIS A 172 -0.86 -12.90 0.80
N GLY A 173 -1.99 -13.60 0.63
CA GLY A 173 -2.63 -13.82 -0.67
C GLY A 173 -3.15 -12.53 -1.32
N TYR A 174 -3.28 -11.45 -0.56
CA TYR A 174 -3.59 -10.10 -1.06
C TYR A 174 -2.35 -9.20 -1.12
N ASN A 175 -1.15 -9.78 -1.01
CA ASN A 175 0.15 -9.11 -1.12
C ASN A 175 0.45 -8.13 0.04
N LEU A 176 -0.16 -8.34 1.22
CA LEU A 176 0.24 -7.63 2.43
C LEU A 176 1.56 -8.19 2.97
N GLY A 177 2.43 -7.30 3.45
CA GLY A 177 3.61 -7.63 4.26
C GLY A 177 3.30 -7.70 5.75
N HIS A 178 4.30 -8.05 6.56
CA HIS A 178 4.15 -8.00 8.02
C HIS A 178 4.15 -6.56 8.55
N SER A 179 3.58 -6.38 9.73
CA SER A 179 3.76 -5.17 10.54
C SER A 179 4.86 -5.35 11.58
N PHE A 180 5.41 -4.21 12.00
CA PHE A 180 6.56 -4.13 12.87
C PHE A 180 6.30 -3.20 14.05
N SER A 181 7.21 -3.16 15.01
CA SER A 181 7.34 -2.05 15.96
C SER A 181 8.76 -1.47 15.93
N ASN A 182 8.91 -0.29 16.54
CA ASN A 182 10.22 0.32 16.75
C ASN A 182 11.03 -0.30 17.90
N ASP A 183 10.55 -1.38 18.53
CA ASP A 183 11.31 -2.17 19.49
C ASP A 183 12.23 -3.17 18.78
N THR A 184 13.45 -2.73 18.48
CA THR A 184 14.46 -3.59 17.84
C THR A 184 15.05 -4.64 18.78
N THR A 185 14.63 -4.71 20.05
CA THR A 185 15.05 -5.75 20.98
C THR A 185 14.13 -6.95 20.97
N TYR A 186 12.91 -6.78 20.44
CA TYR A 186 11.97 -7.88 20.23
C TYR A 186 12.34 -8.66 18.95
N GLN A 187 12.35 -9.99 19.07
CA GLN A 187 12.49 -10.89 17.94
C GLN A 187 11.59 -12.10 18.18
N ASN A 188 10.50 -12.21 17.42
CA ASN A 188 9.50 -13.27 17.57
C ASN A 188 10.10 -14.69 17.42
N ALA A 189 11.02 -14.86 16.46
CA ALA A 189 11.71 -16.13 16.24
C ALA A 189 13.11 -15.90 15.65
N PRO A 190 14.05 -16.86 15.72
CA PRO A 190 15.40 -16.69 15.18
C PRO A 190 15.48 -16.33 13.68
N TRP A 191 14.41 -16.62 12.93
CA TRP A 191 14.27 -16.33 11.50
C TRP A 191 13.56 -15.00 11.21
N SER A 192 12.92 -14.38 12.22
CA SER A 192 12.21 -13.12 12.06
C SER A 192 13.18 -11.93 12.16
N GLN A 193 12.83 -10.82 11.53
CA GLN A 193 13.54 -9.56 11.69
C GLN A 193 13.26 -8.93 13.07
N PRO A 194 14.15 -8.08 13.60
CA PRO A 194 13.87 -7.31 14.81
C PRO A 194 12.63 -6.43 14.67
N GLY A 195 11.77 -6.45 15.67
CA GLY A 195 10.48 -5.73 15.68
C GLY A 195 9.40 -6.33 14.78
N GLU A 196 9.69 -7.35 13.98
CA GLU A 196 8.70 -8.06 13.15
C GLU A 196 7.71 -8.81 14.03
N TYR A 197 6.42 -8.77 13.69
CA TYR A 197 5.34 -9.31 14.51
C TYR A 197 5.17 -8.64 15.87
N ASP A 198 5.62 -7.40 16.04
CA ASP A 198 5.52 -6.67 17.31
C ASP A 198 4.52 -5.51 17.30
N ASP A 199 3.51 -5.57 16.43
CA ASP A 199 2.32 -4.72 16.51
C ASP A 199 1.09 -5.53 16.95
N PRO A 200 0.84 -5.68 18.27
CA PRO A 200 -0.27 -6.47 18.77
C PRO A 200 -1.67 -6.00 18.35
N TRP A 201 -1.80 -4.83 17.72
CA TRP A 201 -3.06 -4.29 17.25
C TRP A 201 -3.31 -4.57 15.77
N ASP A 202 -2.36 -5.13 15.02
CA ASP A 202 -2.51 -5.40 13.59
C ASP A 202 -2.42 -6.88 13.26
N GLU A 203 -3.33 -7.36 12.39
CA GLU A 203 -3.36 -8.76 12.01
C GLU A 203 -2.10 -9.23 11.29
N MET A 204 -1.39 -8.32 10.59
CA MET A 204 -0.13 -8.69 9.94
C MET A 204 1.05 -8.84 10.92
N SER A 205 0.78 -8.81 12.23
CA SER A 205 1.69 -9.26 13.30
C SER A 205 1.30 -10.61 13.91
N ALA A 206 0.34 -11.36 13.32
CA ALA A 206 -0.07 -12.66 13.85
C ALA A 206 1.15 -13.54 14.12
N MET A 207 1.08 -14.25 15.26
CA MET A 207 2.17 -14.75 16.13
C MET A 207 2.28 -13.97 17.44
N HIS A 208 1.95 -12.67 17.47
CA HIS A 208 1.90 -11.88 18.71
C HIS A 208 0.86 -10.74 18.67
N ILE A 209 -0.41 -11.11 18.48
CA ILE A 209 -1.55 -10.17 18.44
C ILE A 209 -2.42 -10.24 19.71
N HIS A 210 -3.11 -9.14 20.00
CA HIS A 210 -4.23 -9.14 20.92
C HIS A 210 -5.41 -9.89 20.31
N ALA A 211 -5.84 -10.97 20.97
CA ALA A 211 -6.92 -11.81 20.50
C ALA A 211 -7.83 -12.27 21.63
N PHE A 212 -8.96 -12.87 21.26
CA PHE A 212 -9.90 -13.52 22.18
C PHE A 212 -10.28 -14.91 21.65
N ALA A 213 -10.85 -15.75 22.51
CA ALA A 213 -11.36 -17.05 22.08
C ALA A 213 -12.67 -16.87 21.29
N THR A 214 -12.71 -17.38 20.06
CA THR A 214 -13.93 -17.43 19.24
C THR A 214 -14.81 -18.62 19.63
N ALA A 215 -16.09 -18.55 19.25
CA ALA A 215 -17.03 -19.64 19.52
C ALA A 215 -16.72 -20.92 18.70
N ASN A 216 -16.21 -20.78 17.47
CA ASN A 216 -16.18 -21.88 16.50
C ASN A 216 -14.77 -22.25 16.01
N TYR A 217 -13.82 -21.31 16.00
CA TYR A 217 -12.59 -21.43 15.20
C TYR A 217 -11.34 -20.98 15.99
N GLY A 218 -11.25 -21.36 17.27
CA GLY A 218 -10.06 -21.09 18.10
C GLY A 218 -9.85 -19.60 18.39
N THR A 219 -8.60 -19.15 18.36
CA THR A 219 -8.21 -17.75 18.60
C THR A 219 -8.68 -16.81 17.47
N SER A 220 -9.18 -15.63 17.83
CA SER A 220 -9.62 -14.60 16.89
C SER A 220 -8.46 -13.95 16.14
N ALA A 221 -8.79 -13.27 15.04
CA ALA A 221 -7.96 -12.20 14.47
C ALA A 221 -8.07 -10.92 15.31
N VAL A 222 -7.25 -9.92 14.99
CA VAL A 222 -7.37 -8.50 15.36
C VAL A 222 -7.63 -7.66 14.11
N GLY A 223 -8.14 -6.44 14.23
CA GLY A 223 -8.34 -5.59 13.04
C GLY A 223 -7.03 -5.20 12.34
N LEU A 224 -7.06 -5.07 11.02
CA LEU A 224 -5.94 -4.49 10.24
C LEU A 224 -5.70 -3.03 10.60
N ASN A 225 -4.44 -2.63 10.63
CA ASN A 225 -4.03 -1.23 10.65
C ASN A 225 -4.52 -0.50 9.37
N ALA A 226 -4.65 0.81 9.50
CA ALA A 226 -5.19 1.71 8.51
C ALA A 226 -4.30 1.80 7.27
N PHE A 227 -2.98 1.64 7.41
CA PHE A 227 -2.06 1.58 6.27
C PHE A 227 -2.38 0.38 5.37
N HIS A 228 -2.50 -0.83 5.93
CA HIS A 228 -2.81 -2.04 5.16
C HIS A 228 -4.22 -1.97 4.55
N ARG A 229 -5.20 -1.42 5.28
CA ARG A 229 -6.54 -1.17 4.70
C ARG A 229 -6.50 -0.16 3.56
N ASP A 230 -5.67 0.89 3.67
CA ASP A 230 -5.46 1.85 2.59
C ASP A 230 -4.73 1.22 1.41
N GLU A 231 -3.67 0.42 1.64
CA GLU A 231 -2.93 -0.31 0.60
C GLU A 231 -3.83 -1.22 -0.24
N LEU A 232 -4.79 -1.89 0.39
CA LEU A 232 -5.78 -2.71 -0.31
C LEU A 232 -6.92 -1.90 -0.95
N GLY A 233 -6.98 -0.59 -0.71
CA GLY A 233 -8.07 0.28 -1.15
C GLY A 233 -9.39 0.01 -0.42
N TRP A 234 -9.31 -0.53 0.80
CA TRP A 234 -10.44 -0.84 1.68
C TRP A 234 -10.92 0.35 2.50
N LEU A 235 -10.12 1.42 2.57
CA LEU A 235 -10.59 2.72 3.05
C LEU A 235 -11.13 3.57 1.90
N PRO A 236 -12.36 4.10 1.99
CA PRO A 236 -12.81 5.14 1.06
C PRO A 236 -11.91 6.38 1.13
N LYS A 237 -11.70 7.07 0.01
CA LYS A 237 -10.81 8.24 -0.13
C LYS A 237 -11.15 9.35 0.86
N ASN A 238 -12.44 9.61 1.07
CA ASN A 238 -12.90 10.60 2.04
C ASN A 238 -12.67 10.21 3.52
N ARG A 239 -12.17 9.00 3.79
CA ARG A 239 -11.76 8.52 5.12
C ARG A 239 -10.24 8.55 5.32
N VAL A 240 -9.48 8.96 4.31
CA VAL A 240 -8.04 9.16 4.37
C VAL A 240 -7.74 10.65 4.30
N PHE A 241 -7.13 11.20 5.34
CA PHE A 241 -6.75 12.60 5.42
C PHE A 241 -5.23 12.76 5.29
N THR A 242 -4.74 13.40 4.23
CA THR A 242 -3.32 13.74 4.10
C THR A 242 -3.05 15.10 4.74
N MET A 243 -2.33 15.12 5.86
CA MET A 243 -1.93 16.33 6.56
C MET A 243 -1.09 17.24 5.66
N ALA A 244 -1.29 18.57 5.78
CA ALA A 244 -0.56 19.62 5.06
C ALA A 244 -0.68 19.65 3.53
N ALA A 245 -1.47 18.75 2.91
CA ALA A 245 -1.70 18.75 1.47
C ALA A 245 -2.31 20.07 0.95
N ASP A 246 -3.10 20.74 1.78
CA ASP A 246 -3.72 22.05 1.52
C ASP A 246 -2.87 23.26 1.95
N GLY A 247 -1.64 23.03 2.41
CA GLY A 247 -0.72 24.07 2.87
C GLY A 247 -0.89 24.48 4.33
N VAL A 248 -1.80 23.88 5.09
CA VAL A 248 -1.96 24.16 6.52
C VAL A 248 -1.03 23.29 7.36
N ALA A 249 -0.07 23.93 8.05
CA ALA A 249 0.99 23.27 8.80
C ALA A 249 0.53 22.65 10.13
N SER A 250 -0.54 23.14 10.75
CA SER A 250 -1.01 22.69 12.06
C SER A 250 -2.53 22.52 12.09
N ARG A 251 -3.00 21.36 12.55
CA ARG A 251 -4.43 21.01 12.62
C ARG A 251 -4.70 20.13 13.83
N THR A 252 -5.85 20.36 14.46
CA THR A 252 -6.49 19.38 15.34
C THR A 252 -7.50 18.58 14.52
N ILE A 253 -7.41 17.26 14.58
CA ILE A 253 -8.16 16.32 13.74
C ILE A 253 -8.94 15.37 14.65
N THR A 254 -10.23 15.21 14.38
CA THR A 254 -11.09 14.22 15.05
C THR A 254 -11.16 12.95 14.20
N LEU A 255 -10.61 11.86 14.73
CA LEU A 255 -10.54 10.54 14.11
C LEU A 255 -11.82 9.73 14.36
N ALA A 256 -12.24 8.99 13.36
CA ALA A 256 -13.18 7.88 13.49
C ALA A 256 -12.41 6.57 13.69
N PRO A 257 -12.93 5.61 14.47
CA PRO A 257 -12.27 4.33 14.65
C PRO A 257 -12.36 3.44 13.41
N LEU A 258 -11.37 2.55 13.23
CA LEU A 258 -11.36 1.58 12.14
C LEU A 258 -12.52 0.56 12.24
N GLU A 259 -12.96 0.25 13.46
CA GLU A 259 -14.04 -0.70 13.73
C GLU A 259 -15.44 -0.12 13.54
N VAL A 260 -15.60 1.20 13.36
CA VAL A 260 -16.92 1.84 13.15
C VAL A 260 -16.90 2.71 11.88
N PRO A 261 -17.00 2.10 10.68
CA PRO A 261 -16.96 2.84 9.41
C PRO A 261 -18.04 3.92 9.27
N SER A 262 -19.16 3.81 9.99
CA SER A 262 -20.23 4.82 9.98
C SER A 262 -19.92 6.06 10.83
N ALA A 263 -18.93 6.03 11.72
CA ALA A 263 -18.55 7.19 12.54
C ALA A 263 -18.00 8.32 11.67
N ALA A 264 -18.17 9.58 12.09
CA ALA A 264 -17.70 10.74 11.32
C ALA A 264 -16.21 11.01 11.52
N GLY A 265 -15.52 11.43 10.45
CA GLY A 265 -14.10 11.79 10.46
C GLY A 265 -13.20 10.79 9.73
N PRO A 266 -11.93 11.15 9.46
CA PRO A 266 -10.97 10.23 8.86
C PRO A 266 -10.73 9.02 9.74
N GLN A 267 -10.54 7.86 9.12
CA GLN A 267 -10.07 6.63 9.77
C GLN A 267 -8.55 6.48 9.67
N LEU A 268 -7.93 7.19 8.71
CA LEU A 268 -6.50 7.28 8.53
C LEU A 268 -6.10 8.75 8.40
N VAL A 269 -5.14 9.20 9.21
CA VAL A 269 -4.38 10.42 8.94
C VAL A 269 -2.99 10.04 8.44
N ARG A 270 -2.63 10.49 7.24
CA ARG A 270 -1.30 10.33 6.64
C ARG A 270 -0.52 11.63 6.81
N ILE A 271 0.71 11.55 7.30
CA ILE A 271 1.55 12.71 7.60
C ILE A 271 2.89 12.57 6.88
N PRO A 272 2.98 13.09 5.65
CA PRO A 272 4.24 13.16 4.92
C PRO A 272 5.25 14.02 5.66
N PHE A 273 6.51 13.59 5.68
CA PHE A 273 7.61 14.37 6.23
C PHE A 273 8.89 14.27 5.41
N ASP A 274 9.06 13.21 4.61
CA ASP A 274 10.25 12.99 3.79
C ASP A 274 10.00 13.44 2.33
N PRO A 275 10.61 14.54 1.87
CA PRO A 275 10.48 14.97 0.48
C PRO A 275 11.21 14.08 -0.52
N ALA A 276 12.17 13.27 -0.06
CA ALA A 276 12.97 12.39 -0.91
C ALA A 276 12.30 11.03 -1.14
N ASP A 277 11.45 10.59 -0.20
CA ASP A 277 10.65 9.38 -0.31
C ASP A 277 9.21 9.63 0.16
N LEU A 278 8.28 9.77 -0.77
CA LEU A 278 6.86 9.98 -0.44
C LEU A 278 6.17 8.72 0.11
N PHE A 279 6.84 7.56 0.13
CA PHE A 279 6.42 6.35 0.83
C PHE A 279 6.97 6.25 2.25
N HIS A 280 7.67 7.30 2.70
CA HIS A 280 8.18 7.46 4.05
C HIS A 280 7.39 8.55 4.80
N TYR A 281 6.48 8.12 5.66
CA TYR A 281 5.53 9.01 6.33
C TYR A 281 5.00 8.41 7.63
N TYR A 282 4.40 9.24 8.48
CA TYR A 282 3.66 8.72 9.64
C TYR A 282 2.19 8.49 9.30
N THR A 283 1.58 7.55 9.99
CA THR A 283 0.12 7.36 10.01
C THR A 283 -0.40 7.45 11.44
N VAL A 284 -1.65 7.90 11.56
CA VAL A 284 -2.39 7.93 12.83
C VAL A 284 -3.76 7.32 12.61
N GLU A 285 -4.13 6.39 13.48
CA GLU A 285 -5.41 5.69 13.46
C GLU A 285 -6.02 5.59 14.86
N PHE A 286 -7.34 5.39 14.92
CA PHE A 286 -8.04 5.15 16.17
C PHE A 286 -8.63 3.73 16.18
N ARG A 287 -8.40 2.99 17.28
CA ARG A 287 -8.85 1.62 17.50
C ARG A 287 -9.81 1.53 18.67
N ARG A 288 -10.92 0.84 18.47
CA ARG A 288 -11.92 0.54 19.50
C ARG A 288 -11.82 -0.91 19.93
N LYS A 289 -11.98 -1.16 21.22
CA LYS A 289 -12.07 -2.51 21.81
C LYS A 289 -13.44 -3.13 21.51
N THR A 290 -13.71 -3.39 20.24
CA THR A 290 -14.96 -3.96 19.74
C THR A 290 -14.72 -4.78 18.47
N GLY A 291 -15.71 -5.56 18.03
CA GLY A 291 -15.60 -6.42 16.87
C GLY A 291 -14.37 -7.34 16.93
N TRP A 292 -13.61 -7.40 15.84
CA TRP A 292 -12.35 -8.16 15.77
C TRP A 292 -11.26 -7.63 16.71
N SER A 293 -11.34 -6.36 17.09
CA SER A 293 -10.42 -5.74 18.05
C SER A 293 -10.88 -5.90 19.52
N ALA A 294 -11.87 -6.74 19.84
CA ALA A 294 -12.37 -6.89 21.21
C ALA A 294 -11.31 -7.40 22.23
N GLY A 295 -10.24 -8.02 21.73
CA GLY A 295 -9.11 -8.52 22.53
C GLY A 295 -8.07 -7.46 22.93
N ILE A 296 -8.08 -6.26 22.32
CA ILE A 296 -7.12 -5.20 22.68
C ILE A 296 -7.37 -4.70 24.11
N PRO A 297 -6.36 -4.17 24.84
CA PRO A 297 -6.51 -3.84 26.26
C PRO A 297 -7.47 -2.67 26.52
N ALA A 298 -7.48 -1.67 25.64
CA ALA A 298 -8.35 -0.49 25.72
C ALA A 298 -8.48 0.17 24.34
N ASP A 299 -9.46 1.05 24.20
CA ASP A 299 -9.51 1.99 23.08
C ASP A 299 -8.22 2.80 23.03
N THR A 300 -7.62 2.96 21.85
CA THR A 300 -6.29 3.58 21.73
C THR A 300 -6.11 4.26 20.37
N VAL A 301 -5.29 5.32 20.34
CA VAL A 301 -4.75 5.88 19.11
C VAL A 301 -3.37 5.26 18.88
N LEU A 302 -3.13 4.80 17.65
CA LEU A 302 -1.85 4.22 17.24
C LEU A 302 -1.17 5.15 16.25
N LEU A 303 0.15 5.25 16.38
CA LEU A 303 1.01 5.97 15.45
C LEU A 303 1.95 4.94 14.83
N HIS A 304 2.00 4.92 13.50
CA HIS A 304 2.97 4.09 12.78
C HIS A 304 3.87 4.97 11.93
N GLU A 305 5.14 4.60 11.82
CA GLU A 305 6.01 5.04 10.76
C GLU A 305 5.94 4.04 9.61
N VAL A 306 5.62 4.51 8.41
CA VAL A 306 5.64 3.70 7.20
C VAL A 306 6.94 3.96 6.49
N ARG A 307 7.70 2.89 6.20
CA ARG A 307 8.93 2.92 5.40
C ARG A 307 8.90 1.80 4.39
N ASN A 308 9.12 2.12 3.12
CA ASN A 308 9.14 1.13 2.04
C ASN A 308 7.92 0.17 2.04
N GLY A 309 6.73 0.68 2.37
CA GLY A 309 5.51 -0.13 2.46
C GLY A 309 5.37 -0.99 3.73
N THR A 310 6.28 -0.85 4.69
CA THR A 310 6.20 -1.55 5.98
C THR A 310 5.70 -0.60 7.06
N PRO A 311 4.56 -0.88 7.70
CA PRO A 311 4.09 -0.11 8.85
C PRO A 311 4.79 -0.58 10.14
N THR A 312 5.37 0.38 10.87
CA THR A 312 6.08 0.16 12.13
C THR A 312 5.41 0.94 13.26
N LEU A 313 4.80 0.24 14.22
CA LEU A 313 4.19 0.82 15.42
C LEU A 313 5.23 1.58 16.25
N LEU A 314 4.91 2.82 16.61
CA LEU A 314 5.73 3.62 17.50
C LEU A 314 5.34 3.35 18.95
N ARG A 315 6.28 2.80 19.73
CA ARG A 315 6.15 2.49 21.16
C ARG A 315 6.98 3.46 22.00
N THR A 316 6.64 3.57 23.29
CA THR A 316 7.37 4.42 24.27
C THR A 316 8.73 3.85 24.71
N GLY A 317 9.22 2.80 24.06
CA GLY A 317 10.42 2.04 24.41
C GLY A 317 10.18 0.54 24.30
N PRO A 318 11.22 -0.29 24.56
CA PRO A 318 11.10 -1.74 24.48
C PRO A 318 9.99 -2.31 25.36
N GLY A 319 9.11 -3.13 24.77
CA GLY A 319 7.91 -3.68 25.43
C GLY A 319 6.89 -2.63 25.89
N GLY A 320 7.09 -1.34 25.59
CA GLY A 320 6.24 -0.23 26.03
C GLY A 320 4.86 -0.20 25.35
N GLY A 321 3.95 0.64 25.82
CA GLY A 321 2.68 0.86 25.14
C GLY A 321 2.83 1.66 23.83
N PRO A 322 1.73 1.82 23.06
CA PRO A 322 1.70 2.73 21.92
C PRO A 322 2.07 4.15 22.36
N ALA A 323 2.98 4.80 21.63
CA ALA A 323 3.32 6.19 21.86
C ALA A 323 2.05 7.07 21.80
N GLN A 324 1.95 8.05 22.68
CA GLN A 324 0.82 9.02 22.66
C GLN A 324 1.26 10.40 22.12
N SER A 325 2.53 10.53 21.77
CA SER A 325 3.10 11.74 21.19
C SER A 325 4.32 11.42 20.33
N LEU A 326 4.62 12.29 19.38
CA LEU A 326 5.80 12.25 18.53
C LEU A 326 6.38 13.66 18.39
N ASN A 327 7.70 13.79 18.39
CA ASN A 327 8.42 14.99 17.96
C ASN A 327 9.69 14.57 17.21
N ALA A 328 9.55 14.32 15.91
CA ALA A 328 10.61 13.81 15.05
C ALA A 328 10.37 14.23 13.61
N ASN A 329 11.44 14.31 12.81
CA ASN A 329 11.38 14.57 11.37
C ASN A 329 10.60 15.84 10.97
N GLY A 330 10.59 16.88 11.82
CA GLY A 330 9.82 18.10 11.58
C GLY A 330 8.31 17.96 11.81
N VAL A 331 7.87 16.83 12.41
CA VAL A 331 6.49 16.53 12.76
C VAL A 331 6.33 16.45 14.27
N GLN A 332 5.26 17.07 14.77
CA GLN A 332 4.78 16.93 16.13
C GLN A 332 3.37 16.34 16.11
N ILE A 333 3.15 15.28 16.89
CA ILE A 333 1.83 14.65 17.06
C ILE A 333 1.57 14.56 18.56
N GLY A 334 0.35 14.91 18.98
CA GLY A 334 -0.12 14.68 20.34
C GLY A 334 -1.55 14.14 20.33
N VAL A 335 -1.78 13.04 21.04
CA VAL A 335 -3.13 12.53 21.31
C VAL A 335 -3.76 13.39 22.41
N ASN A 336 -4.89 14.03 22.10
CA ASN A 336 -5.55 14.97 23.01
C ASN A 336 -6.56 14.26 23.91
N TRP A 337 -7.43 13.45 23.31
CA TRP A 337 -8.47 12.70 24.02
C TRP A 337 -8.99 11.53 23.20
N ILE A 338 -9.59 10.55 23.89
CA ILE A 338 -10.35 9.43 23.33
C ILE A 338 -11.71 9.41 24.04
N SER A 339 -12.81 9.35 23.28
CA SER A 339 -14.16 9.29 23.85
C SER A 339 -15.14 8.67 22.87
N GLY A 340 -15.75 7.55 23.27
CA GLY A 340 -16.72 6.84 22.43
C GLY A 340 -16.17 6.50 21.05
N ASN A 341 -16.90 6.83 19.99
CA ASN A 341 -16.48 6.58 18.61
C ASN A 341 -15.64 7.73 18.01
N SER A 342 -14.88 8.44 18.85
CA SER A 342 -13.99 9.51 18.39
C SER A 342 -12.70 9.59 19.21
N ALA A 343 -11.64 10.04 18.55
CA ALA A 343 -10.41 10.47 19.20
C ALA A 343 -9.94 11.79 18.59
N SER A 344 -9.18 12.60 19.32
CA SER A 344 -8.62 13.85 18.81
C SER A 344 -7.10 13.84 18.87
N VAL A 345 -6.48 14.27 17.79
CA VAL A 345 -5.02 14.43 17.68
C VAL A 345 -4.69 15.82 17.16
N THR A 346 -3.63 16.43 17.67
CA THR A 346 -3.04 17.65 17.12
C THR A 346 -1.79 17.28 16.37
N VAL A 347 -1.71 17.69 15.10
CA VAL A 347 -0.55 17.47 14.24
C VAL A 347 -0.01 18.80 13.77
N THR A 348 1.30 19.01 13.93
CA THR A 348 2.05 20.11 13.32
C THR A 348 3.17 19.53 12.47
N THR A 349 3.41 20.07 11.28
CA THR A 349 4.45 19.61 10.36
C THR A 349 5.08 20.78 9.59
N ASP A 350 6.39 20.73 9.41
CA ASP A 350 7.12 21.70 8.59
C ASP A 350 7.12 21.37 7.08
N VAL A 351 6.52 20.25 6.68
CA VAL A 351 6.52 19.74 5.28
C VAL A 351 6.01 20.78 4.28
N VAL A 352 5.10 21.67 4.71
CA VAL A 352 4.59 22.78 3.88
C VAL A 352 5.70 23.72 3.40
N ASN A 353 6.81 23.82 4.14
CA ASN A 353 7.97 24.68 3.86
C ASN A 353 9.12 23.92 3.20
N ARG A 354 9.05 22.59 3.12
CA ARG A 354 10.08 21.76 2.49
C ARG A 354 10.03 21.89 0.97
N CYS A 355 11.18 21.78 0.32
CA CYS A 355 11.27 21.74 -1.13
C CYS A 355 10.82 20.39 -1.67
N LEU A 356 10.28 20.38 -2.88
CA LEU A 356 10.03 19.16 -3.63
C LEU A 356 11.35 18.42 -3.93
N GLN A 357 11.25 17.11 -4.15
CA GLN A 357 12.38 16.31 -4.64
C GLN A 357 13.04 16.96 -5.87
N GLY A 358 14.37 17.02 -5.87
CA GLY A 358 15.15 17.70 -6.91
C GLY A 358 15.39 19.19 -6.68
N TYR A 359 14.74 19.79 -5.68
CA TYR A 359 14.96 21.17 -5.25
C TYR A 359 15.57 21.25 -3.86
N VAL A 360 16.31 22.33 -3.62
CA VAL A 360 16.94 22.69 -2.34
C VAL A 360 16.66 24.15 -2.04
N TRP A 361 16.77 24.58 -0.78
CA TRP A 361 16.72 26.00 -0.46
C TRP A 361 17.86 26.76 -1.14
N ARG A 362 17.55 27.94 -1.67
CA ARG A 362 18.52 28.79 -2.40
C ARG A 362 19.63 29.31 -1.50
N GLU A 363 19.32 29.60 -0.23
CA GLU A 363 20.28 30.00 0.79
C GLU A 363 21.16 31.20 0.36
N ALA A 364 20.57 32.19 -0.33
CA ALA A 364 21.27 33.43 -0.68
C ALA A 364 21.64 34.26 0.55
N ARG A 365 20.92 34.07 1.67
CA ARG A 365 21.20 34.58 3.01
C ARG A 365 20.58 33.64 4.05
N PRO A 366 20.90 33.79 5.36
CA PRO A 366 20.13 33.15 6.42
C PRO A 366 18.63 33.46 6.27
N GLY A 367 17.80 32.41 6.23
CA GLY A 367 16.33 32.52 6.08
C GLY A 367 15.82 32.60 4.64
N ASP A 368 16.68 32.53 3.62
CA ASP A 368 16.24 32.41 2.23
C ASP A 368 15.85 30.96 1.86
N LEU A 369 14.56 30.65 1.97
CA LEU A 369 13.99 29.31 1.77
C LEU A 369 13.35 29.12 0.38
N VAL A 370 13.72 29.94 -0.61
CA VAL A 370 13.24 29.78 -2.00
C VAL A 370 13.78 28.48 -2.58
N CYS A 371 12.90 27.60 -3.08
CA CYS A 371 13.30 26.31 -3.63
C CYS A 371 13.85 26.45 -5.07
N VAL A 372 15.09 26.04 -5.26
CA VAL A 372 15.84 26.10 -6.54
C VAL A 372 16.57 24.79 -6.79
N THR A 373 17.14 24.62 -8.00
CA THR A 373 17.97 23.44 -8.28
C THR A 373 19.28 23.49 -7.49
N GLY A 374 19.92 22.33 -7.30
CA GLY A 374 21.26 22.28 -6.68
C GLY A 374 22.30 23.14 -7.42
N ALA A 375 22.23 23.19 -8.75
CA ALA A 375 23.12 24.03 -9.56
C ALA A 375 22.89 25.53 -9.30
N THR A 376 21.63 25.96 -9.21
CA THR A 376 21.27 27.34 -8.88
C THR A 376 21.77 27.75 -7.50
N ARG A 377 21.66 26.87 -6.49
CA ARG A 377 22.21 27.16 -5.15
C ARG A 377 23.72 27.34 -5.19
N SER A 378 24.45 26.44 -5.84
CA SER A 378 25.91 26.56 -5.98
C SER A 378 26.30 27.86 -6.69
N GLN A 379 25.54 28.26 -7.70
CA GLN A 379 25.73 29.54 -8.38
C GLN A 379 25.52 30.74 -7.45
N VAL A 380 24.44 30.73 -6.66
CA VAL A 380 24.14 31.78 -5.68
C VAL A 380 25.24 31.91 -4.63
N TRP A 381 25.82 30.81 -4.17
CA TRP A 381 26.96 30.83 -3.25
C TRP A 381 28.23 31.40 -3.89
N ALA A 382 28.50 31.06 -5.15
CA ALA A 382 29.60 31.66 -5.89
C ALA A 382 29.41 33.17 -6.09
N ASP A 383 28.17 33.62 -6.32
CA ASP A 383 27.83 35.03 -6.42
C ASP A 383 28.04 35.77 -5.08
N ASN A 384 27.63 35.16 -3.96
CA ASN A 384 27.89 35.71 -2.62
C ASN A 384 29.39 35.80 -2.31
N ALA A 385 30.17 34.76 -2.65
CA ALA A 385 31.61 34.73 -2.42
C ALA A 385 32.36 35.77 -3.27
N ALA A 386 31.86 36.04 -4.48
CA ALA A 386 32.42 37.04 -5.37
C ALA A 386 31.90 38.46 -5.11
N ALA A 387 30.95 38.66 -4.18
CA ALA A 387 30.34 39.97 -3.95
C ALA A 387 31.38 41.09 -3.72
N PRO A 388 32.44 40.92 -2.89
CA PRO A 388 33.42 41.99 -2.64
C PRO A 388 34.20 42.46 -3.86
N SER A 389 34.25 41.67 -4.95
CA SER A 389 34.96 42.05 -6.18
C SER A 389 34.06 42.65 -7.26
N ARG A 390 32.76 42.79 -6.99
CA ARG A 390 31.74 43.18 -7.99
C ARG A 390 31.01 44.49 -7.66
N TRP A 391 31.40 45.16 -6.59
CA TRP A 391 30.90 46.49 -6.25
C TRP A 391 32.04 47.43 -5.83
N VAL A 392 31.77 48.73 -5.90
CA VAL A 392 32.65 49.83 -5.48
C VAL A 392 31.83 50.91 -4.77
N ASP A 393 32.49 51.79 -4.03
CA ASP A 393 31.88 53.04 -3.58
C ASP A 393 31.54 53.90 -4.80
N GLY A 394 30.27 54.30 -4.93
CA GLY A 394 29.82 54.99 -6.14
C GLY A 394 28.49 55.73 -6.02
N PRO A 395 27.91 56.15 -7.16
CA PRO A 395 26.69 56.97 -7.22
C PRO A 395 25.46 56.39 -6.51
N TYR A 396 25.43 55.08 -6.27
CA TYR A 396 24.32 54.37 -5.61
C TYR A 396 24.68 53.89 -4.20
N GLY A 397 25.72 54.47 -3.59
CA GLY A 397 26.20 54.12 -2.26
C GLY A 397 27.41 53.19 -2.28
N PRO A 398 27.81 52.64 -1.12
CA PRO A 398 29.05 51.89 -0.97
C PRO A 398 29.08 50.58 -1.75
N HIS A 399 27.92 49.98 -2.05
CA HIS A 399 27.80 48.76 -2.84
C HIS A 399 27.23 49.04 -4.25
N THR A 400 27.82 50.02 -4.95
CA THR A 400 27.47 50.29 -6.35
C THR A 400 28.07 49.22 -7.25
N CYS A 401 27.23 48.49 -8.02
CA CYS A 401 27.74 47.45 -8.92
C CYS A 401 28.68 48.00 -9.99
N VAL A 402 29.79 47.30 -10.24
CA VAL A 402 30.72 47.65 -11.32
C VAL A 402 30.08 47.43 -12.70
N SER A 403 30.57 48.12 -13.72
CA SER A 403 30.02 48.04 -15.09
C SER A 403 29.91 46.58 -15.58
N GLY A 404 28.74 46.22 -16.12
CA GLY A 404 28.42 44.85 -16.56
C GLY A 404 27.68 44.01 -15.51
N TYR A 405 27.57 44.50 -14.27
CA TYR A 405 26.81 43.86 -13.19
C TYR A 405 25.64 44.73 -12.74
N VAL A 406 24.64 44.07 -12.13
CA VAL A 406 23.43 44.65 -11.54
C VAL A 406 23.16 43.95 -10.22
N TRP A 407 22.43 44.58 -9.30
CA TRP A 407 22.01 43.90 -8.07
C TRP A 407 21.15 42.68 -8.41
N ARG A 408 21.40 41.56 -7.71
CA ARG A 408 20.72 40.28 -7.93
C ARG A 408 19.24 40.35 -7.61
N GLU A 409 18.86 41.16 -6.63
CA GLU A 409 17.47 41.36 -6.20
C GLU A 409 16.77 40.04 -5.82
N ALA A 410 17.50 39.09 -5.23
CA ALA A 410 16.94 37.84 -4.75
C ALA A 410 15.95 38.06 -3.59
N TYR A 411 16.12 39.15 -2.84
CA TYR A 411 15.29 39.57 -1.72
C TYR A 411 15.41 41.09 -1.50
N ALA A 412 14.54 41.66 -0.65
CA ALA A 412 14.64 43.05 -0.24
C ALA A 412 15.96 43.30 0.53
N GLY A 413 16.77 44.24 0.03
CA GLY A 413 18.10 44.55 0.57
C GLY A 413 19.23 43.65 0.05
N ASP A 414 19.03 42.91 -1.04
CA ASP A 414 20.08 42.13 -1.69
C ASP A 414 21.04 43.03 -2.48
N ASP A 415 22.25 43.22 -1.97
CA ASP A 415 23.30 44.06 -2.55
C ASP A 415 24.36 43.28 -3.33
N VAL A 416 24.18 41.96 -3.50
CA VAL A 416 25.08 41.12 -4.28
C VAL A 416 24.95 41.45 -5.77
N CYS A 417 26.05 41.87 -6.38
CA CYS A 417 26.12 42.20 -7.81
C CYS A 417 26.35 40.96 -8.69
N VAL A 418 25.50 40.77 -9.70
CA VAL A 418 25.47 39.64 -10.64
C VAL A 418 25.21 40.13 -12.07
N THR A 419 25.30 39.25 -13.06
CA THR A 419 24.92 39.55 -14.46
C THR A 419 23.41 39.72 -14.61
N GLY A 420 22.97 40.39 -15.69
CA GLY A 420 21.54 40.54 -15.99
C GLY A 420 20.78 39.21 -16.11
N THR A 421 21.45 38.16 -16.60
CA THR A 421 20.89 36.80 -16.67
C THR A 421 20.62 36.23 -15.27
N GLN A 422 21.58 36.37 -14.35
CA GLN A 422 21.45 35.88 -12.96
C GLN A 422 20.37 36.65 -12.17
N ARG A 423 20.23 37.96 -12.39
CA ARG A 423 19.12 38.75 -11.82
C ARG A 423 17.77 38.24 -12.32
N SER A 424 17.66 37.97 -13.62
CA SER A 424 16.44 37.41 -14.22
C SER A 424 16.12 36.01 -13.68
N GLN A 425 17.15 35.19 -13.46
CA GLN A 425 17.02 33.88 -12.82
C GLN A 425 16.50 34.00 -11.36
N ALA A 426 17.07 34.91 -10.57
CA ALA A 426 16.63 35.13 -9.18
C ALA A 426 15.15 35.56 -9.09
N ALA A 427 14.71 36.44 -10.00
CA ALA A 427 13.31 36.83 -10.11
C ALA A 427 12.40 35.66 -10.51
N ALA A 428 12.82 34.83 -11.47
CA ALA A 428 12.09 33.63 -11.87
C ALA A 428 11.99 32.59 -10.74
N ASP A 429 13.05 32.44 -9.94
CA ASP A 429 13.07 31.55 -8.78
C ASP A 429 12.11 32.03 -7.69
N ASN A 430 12.07 33.33 -7.41
CA ASN A 430 11.11 33.92 -6.48
C ASN A 430 9.66 33.68 -6.95
N ALA A 431 9.39 33.88 -8.24
CA ALA A 431 8.07 33.64 -8.83
C ALA A 431 7.64 32.15 -8.74
N ALA A 432 8.58 31.22 -8.88
CA ALA A 432 8.32 29.78 -8.83
C ALA A 432 8.38 29.19 -7.42
N ALA A 433 8.74 29.96 -6.39
CA ALA A 433 8.99 29.46 -5.04
C ALA A 433 7.82 28.64 -4.47
N ALA A 434 6.59 29.12 -4.66
CA ALA A 434 5.38 28.47 -4.16
C ALA A 434 5.08 27.14 -4.84
N SER A 435 5.37 26.99 -6.14
CA SER A 435 5.13 25.75 -6.88
C SER A 435 6.19 24.68 -6.61
N ARG A 436 7.35 25.05 -6.06
CA ARG A 436 8.49 24.16 -5.78
C ARG A 436 8.59 23.70 -4.31
N ARG A 437 7.63 24.07 -3.46
CA ARG A 437 7.54 23.67 -2.04
C ARG A 437 6.30 22.84 -1.75
N ASN A 438 6.15 22.30 -0.55
CA ASN A 438 5.03 21.47 -0.08
C ASN A 438 4.88 20.10 -0.80
N PRO A 439 5.75 19.13 -0.49
CA PRO A 439 5.63 17.75 -0.99
C PRO A 439 4.33 17.05 -0.60
N ALA A 440 3.71 17.41 0.53
CA ALA A 440 2.52 16.73 1.04
C ALA A 440 1.33 16.75 0.06
N ARG A 441 1.25 17.78 -0.81
CA ARG A 441 0.22 17.85 -1.86
C ARG A 441 0.34 16.78 -2.95
N LEU A 442 1.49 16.10 -3.02
CA LEU A 442 1.77 15.07 -4.02
C LEU A 442 1.64 13.65 -3.44
N VAL A 443 1.38 13.52 -2.14
CA VAL A 443 1.32 12.20 -1.48
C VAL A 443 -0.09 11.63 -1.52
N SER A 444 -0.24 10.51 -2.22
CA SER A 444 -1.49 9.74 -2.28
C SER A 444 -1.37 8.34 -1.64
N GLY A 445 -0.23 8.04 -1.01
CA GLY A 445 0.03 6.78 -0.30
C GLY A 445 0.25 5.57 -1.21
N PRO A 446 -0.03 4.34 -0.74
CA PRO A 446 0.17 3.09 -1.49
C PRO A 446 -0.63 3.01 -2.80
N ASN A 447 -1.67 3.82 -2.95
CA ASN A 447 -2.50 3.89 -4.16
C ASN A 447 -2.09 5.01 -5.14
N THR A 448 -0.91 5.62 -4.97
CA THR A 448 -0.48 6.72 -5.84
C THR A 448 -0.31 6.24 -7.27
N CYS A 449 -0.98 6.90 -8.23
CA CYS A 449 -0.83 6.56 -9.64
C CYS A 449 0.54 6.94 -10.18
N VAL A 450 1.04 6.14 -11.13
CA VAL A 450 2.23 6.51 -11.92
C VAL A 450 1.94 7.76 -12.77
N SER A 451 2.98 8.47 -13.19
CA SER A 451 2.85 9.70 -14.00
C SER A 451 1.99 9.47 -15.25
N GLY A 452 1.09 10.42 -15.53
CA GLY A 452 0.12 10.34 -16.64
C GLY A 452 -1.20 9.63 -16.31
N TYR A 453 -1.31 9.02 -15.13
CA TYR A 453 -2.53 8.38 -14.65
C TYR A 453 -3.11 9.10 -13.43
N VAL A 454 -4.41 8.94 -13.26
CA VAL A 454 -5.22 9.46 -12.15
C VAL A 454 -6.18 8.38 -11.69
N TRP A 455 -6.69 8.46 -10.46
CA TRP A 455 -7.73 7.55 -10.02
C TRP A 455 -8.98 7.67 -10.89
N ARG A 456 -9.58 6.52 -11.22
CA ARG A 456 -10.77 6.41 -12.07
C ARG A 456 -12.02 7.03 -11.45
N ASP A 457 -12.12 7.00 -10.12
CA ASP A 457 -13.22 7.60 -9.35
C ASP A 457 -14.62 7.09 -9.76
N ALA A 458 -14.73 5.80 -10.09
CA ALA A 458 -16.05 5.18 -10.29
C ALA A 458 -16.89 5.19 -8.99
N ASP A 459 -16.24 5.08 -7.83
CA ASP A 459 -16.80 5.34 -6.49
C ASP A 459 -15.73 5.90 -5.53
N GLN A 460 -16.11 6.07 -4.25
CA GLN A 460 -15.21 6.58 -3.21
C GLN A 460 -14.03 5.63 -2.86
N SER A 461 -14.06 4.39 -3.32
CA SER A 461 -13.01 3.39 -3.08
C SER A 461 -12.32 2.95 -4.37
N ASP A 462 -12.61 3.59 -5.50
CA ASP A 462 -12.06 3.21 -6.80
C ASP A 462 -10.72 3.89 -7.04
N TYR A 463 -9.67 3.25 -6.54
CA TYR A 463 -8.27 3.66 -6.70
C TYR A 463 -7.64 3.20 -8.03
N VAL A 464 -8.40 2.58 -8.94
CA VAL A 464 -7.85 2.12 -10.23
C VAL A 464 -7.29 3.30 -11.01
N CYS A 465 -6.01 3.23 -11.39
CA CYS A 465 -5.35 4.28 -12.14
C CYS A 465 -5.67 4.18 -13.63
N VAL A 466 -6.20 5.27 -14.20
CA VAL A 466 -6.61 5.40 -15.61
C VAL A 466 -6.14 6.74 -16.19
N THR A 467 -6.31 6.94 -17.49
CA THR A 467 -6.01 8.23 -18.12
C THR A 467 -6.99 9.31 -17.66
N GLY A 468 -6.61 10.59 -17.77
CA GLY A 468 -7.52 11.70 -17.48
C GLY A 468 -8.80 11.68 -18.34
N ALA A 469 -8.71 11.20 -19.58
CA ALA A 469 -9.86 11.04 -20.46
C ALA A 469 -10.83 9.97 -19.95
N THR A 470 -10.31 8.81 -19.53
CA THR A 470 -11.11 7.73 -18.93
C THR A 470 -11.80 8.19 -17.65
N ARG A 471 -11.09 8.89 -16.75
CA ARG A 471 -11.70 9.46 -15.54
C ARG A 471 -12.85 10.41 -15.88
N SER A 472 -12.65 11.28 -16.86
CA SER A 472 -13.69 12.23 -17.30
C SER A 472 -14.92 11.53 -17.86
N GLN A 473 -14.71 10.46 -18.63
CA GLN A 473 -15.80 9.60 -19.13
C GLN A 473 -16.53 8.89 -18.00
N VAL A 474 -15.81 8.33 -17.02
CA VAL A 474 -16.42 7.66 -15.85
C VAL A 474 -17.27 8.62 -15.02
N LEU A 475 -16.80 9.85 -14.80
CA LEU A 475 -17.59 10.88 -14.12
C LEU A 475 -18.85 11.26 -14.91
N ALA A 476 -18.74 11.37 -16.24
CA ALA A 476 -19.90 11.63 -17.10
C ALA A 476 -20.92 10.49 -17.05
N ASP A 477 -20.47 9.22 -17.04
CA ASP A 477 -21.35 8.06 -16.89
C ASP A 477 -22.05 8.04 -15.53
N ASN A 478 -21.32 8.34 -14.44
CA ASN A 478 -21.90 8.45 -13.10
C ASN A 478 -22.96 9.56 -13.04
N ALA A 479 -22.73 10.71 -13.68
CA ALA A 479 -23.64 11.84 -13.67
C ALA A 479 -24.98 11.56 -14.36
N VAL A 480 -25.02 10.64 -15.33
CA VAL A 480 -26.24 10.28 -16.07
C VAL A 480 -26.77 8.89 -15.70
N ALA A 481 -26.23 8.24 -14.67
CA ALA A 481 -26.56 6.87 -14.29
C ALA A 481 -28.08 6.66 -14.15
N ALA A 482 -28.77 7.56 -13.44
CA ALA A 482 -30.22 7.53 -13.22
C ALA A 482 -31.06 7.61 -14.50
N SER A 483 -30.50 8.09 -15.62
CA SER A 483 -31.20 8.15 -16.91
C SER A 483 -31.07 6.88 -17.76
N ARG A 484 -30.21 5.94 -17.35
CA ARG A 484 -29.83 4.76 -18.14
C ARG A 484 -30.32 3.44 -17.53
N TRP A 485 -31.12 3.48 -16.47
CA TRP A 485 -31.76 2.31 -15.89
C TRP A 485 -33.24 2.55 -15.60
N VAL A 486 -33.98 1.45 -15.45
CA VAL A 486 -35.38 1.40 -15.05
C VAL A 486 -35.58 0.27 -14.04
N ASN A 487 -36.70 0.29 -13.30
CA ASN A 487 -37.17 -0.90 -12.61
C ASN A 487 -37.56 -1.95 -13.64
N GLY A 488 -36.93 -3.13 -13.59
CA GLY A 488 -37.11 -4.13 -14.63
C GLY A 488 -36.78 -5.56 -14.20
N PRO A 489 -36.67 -6.49 -15.16
CA PRO A 489 -36.47 -7.92 -14.91
C PRO A 489 -35.24 -8.27 -14.07
N TYR A 490 -34.24 -7.39 -13.98
CA TYR A 490 -33.00 -7.60 -13.24
C TYR A 490 -32.94 -6.76 -11.95
N GLY A 491 -34.08 -6.24 -11.48
CA GLY A 491 -34.19 -5.42 -10.28
C GLY A 491 -34.30 -3.92 -10.57
N PRO A 492 -34.17 -3.07 -9.53
CA PRO A 492 -34.48 -1.65 -9.61
C PRO A 492 -33.57 -0.85 -10.56
N HIS A 493 -32.36 -1.36 -10.87
CA HIS A 493 -31.40 -0.73 -11.78
C HIS A 493 -31.17 -1.59 -13.03
N THR A 494 -32.25 -2.02 -13.69
CA THR A 494 -32.14 -2.73 -14.98
C THR A 494 -31.75 -1.75 -16.07
N CYS A 495 -30.63 -1.98 -16.77
CA CYS A 495 -30.19 -1.10 -17.85
C CYS A 495 -31.21 -1.02 -19.00
N VAL A 496 -31.42 0.18 -19.54
CA VAL A 496 -32.25 0.39 -20.73
C VAL A 496 -31.56 -0.20 -21.97
N SER A 497 -32.34 -0.47 -23.02
CA SER A 497 -31.82 -1.05 -24.27
C SER A 497 -30.63 -0.27 -24.83
N GLY A 498 -29.57 -0.98 -25.22
CA GLY A 498 -28.30 -0.41 -25.69
C GLY A 498 -27.24 -0.20 -24.59
N TYR A 499 -27.60 -0.40 -23.32
CA TYR A 499 -26.68 -0.29 -22.18
C TYR A 499 -26.55 -1.60 -21.41
N VAL A 500 -25.43 -1.76 -20.71
CA VAL A 500 -25.09 -2.86 -19.81
C VAL A 500 -24.47 -2.30 -18.53
N TRP A 501 -24.52 -3.03 -17.42
CA TRP A 501 -23.79 -2.61 -16.22
C TRP A 501 -22.30 -2.49 -16.54
N ARG A 502 -21.68 -1.42 -16.04
CA ARG A 502 -20.24 -1.15 -16.22
C ARG A 502 -19.39 -2.22 -15.58
N GLU A 503 -19.85 -2.80 -14.47
CA GLU A 503 -19.16 -3.88 -13.76
C GLU A 503 -17.69 -3.56 -13.46
N ALA A 504 -17.38 -2.29 -13.18
CA ALA A 504 -16.06 -1.91 -12.69
C ALA A 504 -15.78 -2.62 -11.36
N PHE A 505 -16.82 -2.99 -10.62
CA PHE A 505 -16.77 -3.72 -9.36
C PHE A 505 -18.12 -4.36 -8.98
N LEU A 506 -18.11 -5.20 -7.94
CA LEU A 506 -19.29 -5.80 -7.35
C LEU A 506 -20.17 -4.71 -6.76
N GLY A 507 -21.41 -4.62 -7.26
CA GLY A 507 -22.34 -3.56 -6.90
C GLY A 507 -22.25 -2.29 -7.77
N ASP A 508 -21.44 -2.28 -8.83
CA ASP A 508 -21.43 -1.20 -9.82
C ASP A 508 -22.66 -1.29 -10.73
N ASP A 509 -23.66 -0.47 -10.45
CA ASP A 509 -24.94 -0.42 -11.16
C ASP A 509 -25.02 0.66 -12.25
N VAL A 510 -23.91 1.34 -12.54
CA VAL A 510 -23.86 2.37 -13.59
C VAL A 510 -23.97 1.71 -14.97
N CYS A 511 -25.00 2.06 -15.72
CA CYS A 511 -25.23 1.55 -17.07
C CYS A 511 -24.41 2.31 -18.12
N VAL A 512 -23.63 1.58 -18.92
CA VAL A 512 -22.69 2.10 -19.94
C VAL A 512 -22.80 1.27 -21.23
N THR A 513 -22.14 1.70 -22.30
CA THR A 513 -22.05 0.91 -23.55
C THR A 513 -21.21 -0.36 -23.35
N GLY A 514 -21.39 -1.35 -24.23
CA GLY A 514 -20.55 -2.58 -24.20
C GLY A 514 -19.05 -2.29 -24.30
N THR A 515 -18.65 -1.28 -25.07
CA THR A 515 -17.25 -0.85 -25.17
C THR A 515 -16.72 -0.29 -23.84
N GLN A 516 -17.52 0.50 -23.13
CA GLN A 516 -17.13 1.07 -21.84
C GLN A 516 -17.01 -0.01 -20.74
N ARG A 517 -17.87 -1.04 -20.76
CA ARG A 517 -17.73 -2.21 -19.87
C ARG A 517 -16.40 -2.94 -20.12
N SER A 518 -16.08 -3.22 -21.38
CA SER A 518 -14.79 -3.83 -21.74
C SER A 518 -13.59 -2.98 -21.32
N GLN A 519 -13.69 -1.65 -21.46
CA GLN A 519 -12.67 -0.71 -20.98
C GLN A 519 -12.50 -0.79 -19.45
N ALA A 520 -13.58 -0.81 -18.68
CA ALA A 520 -13.53 -0.92 -17.23
C ALA A 520 -12.84 -2.23 -16.77
N ALA A 521 -13.12 -3.34 -17.45
CA ALA A 521 -12.45 -4.62 -17.19
C ALA A 521 -10.95 -4.57 -17.52
N ALA A 522 -10.58 -3.96 -18.65
CA ALA A 522 -9.17 -3.77 -19.04
C ALA A 522 -8.41 -2.86 -18.06
N ASP A 523 -9.06 -1.81 -17.56
CA ASP A 523 -8.48 -0.92 -16.55
C ASP A 523 -8.24 -1.63 -15.21
N ASN A 524 -9.19 -2.47 -14.78
CA ASN A 524 -9.00 -3.30 -13.59
C ASN A 524 -7.82 -4.26 -13.77
N ALA A 525 -7.71 -4.92 -14.92
CA ALA A 525 -6.61 -5.84 -15.21
C ALA A 525 -5.23 -5.14 -15.23
N ALA A 526 -5.19 -3.90 -15.71
CA ALA A 526 -3.96 -3.10 -15.77
C ALA A 526 -3.62 -2.37 -14.46
N GLY A 527 -4.55 -2.31 -13.50
CA GLY A 527 -4.43 -1.49 -12.28
C GLY A 527 -3.11 -1.68 -11.53
N ARG A 528 -2.60 -2.93 -11.44
CA ARG A 528 -1.32 -3.24 -10.76
C ARG A 528 -0.14 -2.43 -11.28
N GLY A 529 -0.05 -2.30 -12.59
CA GLY A 529 1.11 -1.69 -13.27
C GLY A 529 1.01 -0.17 -13.38
N ARG A 530 -0.08 0.42 -12.88
CA ARG A 530 -0.35 1.86 -12.97
C ARG A 530 -0.31 2.56 -11.60
N VAL A 531 0.11 1.85 -10.56
CA VAL A 531 0.31 2.36 -9.19
C VAL A 531 1.80 2.32 -8.87
N LEU A 532 2.32 3.39 -8.26
CA LEU A 532 3.69 3.47 -7.74
C LEU A 532 3.84 2.51 -6.57
N ARG A 533 4.93 1.75 -6.52
CA ARG A 533 5.24 0.87 -5.39
C ARG A 533 6.49 1.35 -4.66
N PRO A 534 6.56 1.15 -3.33
CA PRO A 534 7.81 1.35 -2.60
C PRO A 534 8.90 0.46 -3.20
N GLY A 535 10.03 1.04 -3.61
CA GLY A 535 11.16 0.31 -4.20
C GLY A 535 11.33 0.39 -5.72
N GLY A 536 10.51 1.16 -6.44
CA GLY A 536 10.66 1.41 -7.90
C GLY A 536 9.55 0.81 -8.75
#